data_AF-A0A923T9Y0-F1
#
_entry.id   AF-A0A923T9Y0-F1
#
_cell.length_a   1.000
_cell.length_b   1.000
_cell.length_c   1.000
_cell.angle_alpha   90.00
_cell.angle_beta   90.00
_cell.angle_gamma   90.00
#
_symmetry.space_group_name_H-M   'P 1'
#
loop_
_entity.id
_entity.type
_entity.pdbx_description
1 polymer ?
#
loop_
_entity_poly.entity_id
_entity_poly.type
_entity_poly.pdbx_seq_one_letter_code
_entity_poly.pdbx_strand_id
1 'polypeptide(L)'
;MLLEIFMSVMIFYGILIAVNLPAPWLGLEFESGETPKLWYAPPGYLIPIVWFVLFTLLGIGRYLLLRAGGGDYLWCLYGLALLCAAYAYYTLGFARLTNISALWFGLAGNTVVILFAAFAVYTLLPVEKTAALLTLPVIVWTAFASLIVIGELRLAKLL
;
A
#
# COMPACT_ATOMS: atom_id res chain seq x y z
N MET A 1 -11.54 -15.14 -20.04
CA MET A 1 -10.16 -15.28 -19.50
C MET A 1 -9.33 -13.99 -19.55
N LEU A 2 -8.80 -13.56 -20.72
CA LEU A 2 -7.91 -12.37 -20.79
C LEU A 2 -8.61 -11.07 -20.34
N LEU A 3 -9.88 -10.90 -20.73
CA LEU A 3 -10.67 -9.74 -20.31
C LEU A 3 -10.92 -9.71 -18.79
N GLU A 4 -11.13 -10.86 -18.15
CA GLU A 4 -11.41 -10.93 -16.70
C GLU A 4 -10.19 -10.57 -15.85
N ILE A 5 -8.99 -11.05 -16.24
CA ILE A 5 -7.75 -10.67 -15.56
C ILE A 5 -7.45 -9.19 -15.79
N PHE A 6 -7.63 -8.70 -17.02
CA PHE A 6 -7.49 -7.29 -17.34
C PHE A 6 -8.42 -6.41 -16.50
N MET A 7 -9.72 -6.73 -16.45
CA MET A 7 -10.69 -6.01 -15.64
C MET A 7 -10.36 -6.06 -14.15
N SER A 8 -9.88 -7.22 -13.67
CA SER A 8 -9.46 -7.35 -12.27
C SER A 8 -8.31 -6.40 -11.95
N VAL A 9 -7.27 -6.37 -12.79
CA VAL A 9 -6.12 -5.45 -12.63
C VAL A 9 -6.56 -3.99 -12.74
N MET A 10 -7.43 -3.65 -13.70
CA MET A 10 -7.94 -2.29 -13.88
C MET A 10 -8.74 -1.79 -12.68
N ILE A 11 -9.45 -2.66 -11.96
CA ILE A 11 -10.15 -2.25 -10.72
C ILE A 11 -9.16 -1.76 -9.66
N PHE A 12 -8.02 -2.44 -9.48
CA PHE A 12 -7.02 -2.04 -8.50
C PHE A 12 -6.33 -0.73 -8.89
N TYR A 13 -6.01 -0.55 -10.17
CA TYR A 13 -5.54 0.76 -10.64
C TYR A 13 -6.61 1.83 -10.53
N GLY A 14 -7.89 1.48 -10.72
CA GLY A 14 -9.02 2.36 -10.47
C GLY A 14 -9.04 2.85 -9.02
N ILE A 15 -8.84 1.96 -8.04
CA ILE A 15 -8.71 2.33 -6.62
C ILE A 15 -7.49 3.24 -6.42
N LEU A 16 -6.33 2.85 -6.94
CA LEU A 16 -5.09 3.62 -6.79
C LEU A 16 -5.26 5.06 -7.30
N ILE A 17 -5.78 5.20 -8.52
CA ILE A 17 -6.00 6.49 -9.17
C ILE A 17 -7.11 7.26 -8.47
N ALA A 18 -8.28 6.66 -8.22
CA ALA A 18 -9.42 7.36 -7.60
C ALA A 18 -9.06 7.91 -6.22
N VAL A 19 -8.24 7.19 -5.46
CA VAL A 19 -7.78 7.63 -4.14
C VAL A 19 -6.66 8.67 -4.26
N ASN A 20 -5.68 8.52 -5.16
CA ASN A 20 -4.54 9.45 -5.20
C ASN A 20 -4.77 10.71 -6.05
N LEU A 21 -5.68 10.67 -7.03
CA LEU A 21 -5.98 11.79 -7.91
C LEU A 21 -6.42 13.05 -7.13
N PRO A 22 -7.23 12.96 -6.05
CA PRO A 22 -7.60 14.12 -5.25
C PRO A 22 -6.52 14.66 -4.31
N ALA A 23 -5.48 13.88 -4.01
CA ALA A 23 -4.49 14.23 -2.99
C ALA A 23 -3.75 15.57 -3.29
N PRO A 24 -3.27 15.83 -4.52
CA PRO A 24 -2.74 17.13 -4.93
C PRO A 24 -3.65 18.33 -4.66
N TRP A 25 -4.94 18.23 -4.98
CA TRP A 25 -5.90 19.33 -4.75
C TRP A 25 -6.18 19.60 -3.27
N LEU A 26 -5.92 18.61 -2.42
CA LEU A 26 -5.94 18.74 -0.96
C LEU A 26 -4.57 19.18 -0.40
N GLY A 27 -3.60 19.44 -1.27
CA GLY A 27 -2.21 19.76 -0.97
C GLY A 27 -1.43 18.59 -0.38
N LEU A 28 -1.93 17.36 -0.40
CA LEU A 28 -1.29 16.19 0.21
C LEU A 28 -0.17 15.64 -0.70
N GLU A 29 0.87 16.44 -0.89
CA GLU A 29 2.01 16.11 -1.74
C GLU A 29 3.27 15.89 -0.90
N PHE A 30 4.02 14.84 -1.24
CA PHE A 30 5.35 14.63 -0.70
C PHE A 30 6.35 15.43 -1.54
N GLU A 31 7.27 16.14 -0.88
CA GLU A 31 8.32 16.87 -1.58
C GLU A 31 9.21 15.90 -2.38
N SER A 32 9.23 16.05 -3.69
CA SER A 32 10.05 15.27 -4.61
C SER A 32 11.30 16.09 -4.96
N GLY A 33 12.45 15.75 -4.38
CA GLY A 33 13.69 16.47 -4.74
C GLY A 33 14.85 16.36 -3.77
N GLU A 34 14.63 15.96 -2.52
CA GLU A 34 15.76 15.74 -1.62
C GLU A 34 16.44 14.39 -1.94
N THR A 35 17.76 14.42 -2.04
CA THR A 35 18.57 13.19 -2.04
C THR A 35 18.23 12.35 -0.81
N PRO A 36 18.04 11.02 -0.96
CA PRO A 36 17.73 10.16 0.17
C PRO A 36 18.78 10.33 1.28
N LYS A 37 18.35 10.73 2.48
CA LYS A 37 19.25 10.93 3.63
C LYS A 37 19.77 9.61 4.18
N LEU A 38 19.05 8.52 3.92
CA LEU A 38 19.37 7.17 4.33
C LEU A 38 20.01 6.40 3.17
N TRP A 39 21.16 5.76 3.41
CA TRP A 39 21.93 5.03 2.39
C TRP A 39 21.17 3.85 1.75
N TYR A 40 20.14 3.32 2.43
CA TYR A 40 19.30 2.22 1.98
C TYR A 40 17.95 2.67 1.42
N ALA A 41 17.60 3.96 1.51
CA ALA A 41 16.37 4.45 0.94
C ALA A 41 16.50 4.46 -0.60
N PRO A 42 15.54 3.86 -1.33
CA PRO A 42 15.63 3.79 -2.77
C PRO A 42 15.41 5.17 -3.39
N PRO A 43 15.84 5.36 -4.65
CA PRO A 43 15.46 6.54 -5.42
C PRO A 43 13.94 6.71 -5.47
N GLY A 44 13.45 7.95 -5.41
CA GLY A 44 12.01 8.24 -5.33
C GLY A 44 11.18 7.65 -6.48
N TYR A 45 11.76 7.50 -7.68
CA TYR A 45 11.09 6.89 -8.83
C TYR A 45 10.82 5.38 -8.67
N LEU A 46 11.51 4.69 -7.75
CA LEU A 46 11.29 3.26 -7.51
C LEU A 46 9.98 3.00 -6.77
N ILE A 47 9.55 3.94 -5.93
CA ILE A 47 8.33 3.84 -5.13
C ILE A 47 7.08 3.60 -6.01
N PRO A 48 6.77 4.42 -7.03
CA PRO A 48 5.61 4.17 -7.90
C PRO A 48 5.73 2.87 -8.71
N ILE A 49 6.95 2.45 -9.07
CA ILE A 49 7.17 1.17 -9.78
C ILE A 49 6.79 -0.01 -8.88
N VAL A 50 7.20 0.00 -7.60
CA VAL A 50 6.85 -1.07 -6.67
C VAL A 50 5.34 -1.11 -6.45
N TRP A 51 4.70 0.04 -6.24
CA TRP A 51 3.23 0.09 -6.11
C TRP A 51 2.51 -0.40 -7.37
N PHE A 52 3.02 -0.07 -8.56
CA PHE A 52 2.48 -0.61 -9.80
C PHE A 52 2.50 -2.15 -9.82
N VAL A 53 3.60 -2.77 -9.40
CA VAL A 53 3.71 -4.23 -9.30
C VAL A 53 2.75 -4.77 -8.24
N LEU A 54 2.73 -4.20 -7.04
CA LEU A 54 1.86 -4.68 -5.95
C LEU A 54 0.38 -4.64 -6.33
N PHE A 55 -0.09 -3.54 -6.93
CA PHE A 55 -1.49 -3.43 -7.37
C PHE A 55 -1.82 -4.39 -8.52
N THR A 56 -0.86 -4.69 -9.41
CA THR A 56 -1.02 -5.77 -10.40
C THR A 56 -1.20 -7.12 -9.70
N LEU A 57 -0.38 -7.46 -8.71
CA LEU A 57 -0.46 -8.74 -8.00
C LEU A 57 -1.79 -8.90 -7.26
N LEU A 58 -2.30 -7.84 -6.63
CA LEU A 58 -3.63 -7.85 -6.01
C LEU A 58 -4.75 -8.04 -7.05
N GLY A 59 -4.61 -7.41 -8.22
CA GLY A 59 -5.52 -7.62 -9.36
C GLY A 59 -5.53 -9.06 -9.88
N ILE A 60 -4.35 -9.68 -9.99
CA ILE A 60 -4.23 -11.10 -10.32
C ILE A 60 -4.84 -11.97 -9.21
N GLY A 61 -4.58 -11.64 -7.94
CA GLY A 61 -5.16 -12.32 -6.78
C GLY A 61 -6.69 -12.31 -6.80
N ARG A 62 -7.30 -11.17 -7.12
CA ARG A 62 -8.77 -11.06 -7.32
C ARG A 62 -9.27 -11.99 -8.41
N TYR A 63 -8.58 -12.00 -9.56
CA TYR A 63 -8.96 -12.87 -10.67
C TYR A 63 -8.97 -14.34 -10.26
N LEU A 64 -7.92 -14.80 -9.58
CA LEU A 64 -7.80 -16.18 -9.09
C LEU A 64 -8.87 -16.50 -8.05
N LEU A 65 -9.09 -15.58 -7.10
CA LEU A 65 -10.07 -15.76 -6.04
C LEU A 65 -11.50 -15.87 -6.58
N LEU A 66 -11.87 -15.06 -7.57
CA LEU A 66 -13.16 -15.18 -8.27
C LEU A 66 -13.34 -16.54 -8.95
N ARG A 67 -12.29 -17.05 -9.59
CA ARG A 67 -12.34 -18.37 -10.24
C ARG A 67 -12.41 -19.53 -9.25
N ALA A 68 -11.90 -19.34 -8.05
CA ALA A 68 -12.03 -20.29 -6.95
C ALA A 68 -13.39 -20.21 -6.22
N GLY A 69 -14.29 -19.31 -6.62
CA GLY A 69 -15.57 -19.09 -5.95
C GLY A 69 -15.47 -18.29 -4.64
N GLY A 70 -14.31 -17.70 -4.33
CA GLY A 70 -14.04 -16.95 -3.10
C GLY A 70 -14.56 -15.50 -3.11
N GLY A 71 -15.69 -15.24 -3.76
CA GLY A 71 -16.24 -13.88 -3.93
C GLY A 71 -16.45 -13.12 -2.62
N ASP A 72 -16.84 -13.83 -1.56
CA ASP A 72 -17.09 -13.28 -0.22
C ASP A 72 -15.83 -12.76 0.47
N TYR A 73 -14.63 -13.06 -0.07
CA TYR A 73 -13.35 -12.64 0.49
C TYR A 73 -12.67 -11.52 -0.30
N LEU A 74 -13.32 -11.02 -1.36
CA LEU A 74 -12.77 -9.93 -2.18
C LEU A 74 -12.53 -8.64 -1.40
N TRP A 75 -13.31 -8.41 -0.34
CA TRP A 75 -13.14 -7.24 0.53
C TRP A 75 -11.75 -7.18 1.18
N CYS A 76 -11.09 -8.32 1.41
CA CYS A 76 -9.73 -8.34 1.93
C CYS A 76 -8.76 -7.67 0.95
N LEU A 77 -8.88 -7.96 -0.34
CA LEU A 77 -8.00 -7.38 -1.36
C LEU A 77 -8.35 -5.90 -1.62
N TYR A 78 -9.65 -5.56 -1.71
CA TYR A 78 -10.07 -4.18 -1.91
C TYR A 78 -9.73 -3.28 -0.72
N GLY A 79 -9.96 -3.76 0.50
CA GLY A 79 -9.61 -3.05 1.73
C GLY A 79 -8.11 -2.80 1.83
N LEU A 80 -7.30 -3.80 1.48
CA LEU A 80 -5.84 -3.65 1.47
C LEU A 80 -5.39 -2.64 0.41
N ALA A 81 -5.96 -2.69 -0.80
CA ALA A 81 -5.66 -1.73 -1.85
C ALA A 81 -6.05 -0.30 -1.46
N LEU A 82 -7.20 -0.12 -0.81
CA LEU A 82 -7.65 1.17 -0.30
C LEU A 82 -6.70 1.71 0.78
N LEU A 83 -6.31 0.88 1.76
CA LEU A 83 -5.35 1.26 2.79
C LEU A 83 -4.00 1.64 2.20
N CYS A 84 -3.50 0.89 1.22
CA CYS A 84 -2.25 1.22 0.54
C CYS A 84 -2.35 2.54 -0.22
N ALA A 85 -3.44 2.74 -0.98
CA ALA A 85 -3.64 3.94 -1.78
C ALA A 85 -3.87 5.18 -0.92
N ALA A 86 -4.42 5.04 0.29
CA ALA A 86 -4.74 6.12 1.20
C ALA A 86 -3.51 6.66 1.98
N TYR A 87 -2.28 6.23 1.67
CA TYR A 87 -1.07 6.59 2.40
C TYR A 87 -0.92 8.10 2.62
N ALA A 88 -1.04 8.92 1.57
CA ALA A 88 -0.93 10.38 1.68
C ALA A 88 -1.96 10.98 2.66
N TYR A 89 -3.15 10.39 2.75
CA TYR A 89 -4.24 10.90 3.58
C TYR A 89 -4.00 10.68 5.06
N TYR A 90 -3.67 9.45 5.46
CA TYR A 90 -3.43 9.19 6.89
C TYR A 90 -2.07 9.69 7.36
N THR A 91 -1.11 9.93 6.47
CA THR A 91 0.20 10.51 6.85
C THR A 91 0.16 12.02 6.88
N LEU A 92 0.05 12.68 5.73
CA LEU A 92 0.08 14.13 5.61
C LEU A 92 -1.23 14.76 6.10
N GLY A 93 -2.37 14.13 5.84
CA GLY A 93 -3.67 14.65 6.26
C GLY A 93 -3.80 14.70 7.78
N PHE A 94 -3.51 13.60 8.48
CA PHE A 94 -3.54 13.62 9.95
C PHE A 94 -2.43 14.47 10.56
N ALA A 95 -1.24 14.52 9.97
CA ALA A 95 -0.19 15.44 10.42
C ALA A 95 -0.66 16.90 10.40
N ARG A 96 -1.35 17.32 9.33
CA ARG A 96 -1.94 18.66 9.22
C ARG A 96 -3.04 18.93 10.26
N LEU A 97 -3.87 17.93 10.53
CA LEU A 97 -4.99 18.09 11.46
C LEU A 97 -4.55 18.10 12.93
N THR A 98 -3.48 17.40 13.27
CA THR A 98 -3.07 17.16 14.67
C THR A 98 -1.78 17.87 15.07
N ASN A 99 -1.04 18.43 14.11
CA ASN A 99 0.34 18.94 14.29
C ASN A 99 1.34 17.90 14.81
N ILE A 100 1.01 16.60 14.76
CA ILE A 100 1.95 15.51 15.03
C ILE A 100 2.73 15.20 13.75
N SER A 101 3.99 14.79 13.88
CA SER A 101 4.84 14.45 12.74
C SER A 101 4.21 13.40 11.81
N ALA A 102 4.24 13.68 10.50
CA ALA A 102 3.79 12.75 9.46
C ALA A 102 4.55 11.41 9.49
N LEU A 103 5.77 11.39 10.02
CA LEU A 103 6.56 10.16 10.18
C LEU A 103 5.91 9.20 11.20
N TRP A 104 5.36 9.71 12.29
CA TRP A 104 4.65 8.87 13.27
C TRP A 104 3.38 8.28 12.70
N PHE A 105 2.62 9.07 11.94
CA PHE A 105 1.45 8.55 11.23
C PHE A 105 1.81 7.59 10.10
N GLY A 106 2.93 7.81 9.41
CA GLY A 106 3.48 6.88 8.43
C GLY A 106 3.80 5.53 9.06
N LEU A 107 4.46 5.52 10.22
CA LEU A 107 4.79 4.30 10.94
C LEU A 107 3.53 3.57 11.44
N ALA A 108 2.58 4.31 12.02
CA ALA A 108 1.30 3.75 12.47
C ALA A 108 0.49 3.17 11.31
N GLY A 109 0.37 3.92 10.20
CA GLY A 109 -0.34 3.49 9.00
C GLY A 109 0.30 2.26 8.34
N ASN A 110 1.64 2.23 8.23
CA ASN A 110 2.35 1.04 7.76
C ASN A 110 2.10 -0.18 8.66
N THR A 111 2.04 0.03 9.98
CA THR A 111 1.72 -1.04 10.93
C THR A 111 0.31 -1.59 10.67
N VAL A 112 -0.68 -0.72 10.46
CA VAL A 112 -2.05 -1.13 10.10
C VAL A 112 -2.07 -1.89 8.78
N VAL A 113 -1.37 -1.41 7.75
CA VAL A 113 -1.26 -2.09 6.44
C VAL A 113 -0.63 -3.48 6.59
N ILE A 114 0.46 -3.62 7.35
CA ILE A 114 1.12 -4.91 7.58
C ILE A 114 0.18 -5.89 8.29
N LEU A 115 -0.48 -5.45 9.36
CA LEU A 115 -1.42 -6.27 10.12
C LEU A 115 -2.62 -6.69 9.25
N PHE A 116 -3.18 -5.76 8.48
CA PHE A 116 -4.30 -6.05 7.60
C PHE A 116 -3.89 -6.97 6.43
N ALA A 117 -2.70 -6.78 5.86
CA ALA A 117 -2.16 -7.68 4.84
C ALA A 117 -1.90 -9.08 5.40
N ALA A 118 -1.36 -9.21 6.61
CA ALA A 118 -1.19 -10.50 7.27
C ALA A 118 -2.54 -11.18 7.53
N PHE A 119 -3.54 -10.42 7.97
CA PHE A 119 -4.91 -10.89 8.12
C PHE A 119 -5.52 -11.34 6.78
N ALA A 120 -5.33 -10.57 5.70
CA ALA A 120 -5.79 -10.92 4.37
C ALA A 120 -5.13 -12.22 3.88
N VAL A 121 -3.81 -12.37 4.06
CA VAL A 121 -3.08 -13.61 3.73
C VAL A 121 -3.67 -14.79 4.51
N TYR A 122 -3.83 -14.66 5.84
CA TYR A 122 -4.39 -15.71 6.68
C TYR A 122 -5.80 -16.13 6.23
N THR A 123 -6.64 -15.15 5.88
CA THR A 123 -8.02 -15.36 5.46
C THR A 123 -8.11 -16.01 4.07
N LEU A 124 -7.23 -15.63 3.15
CA LEU A 124 -7.23 -16.11 1.77
C LEU A 124 -6.52 -17.47 1.61
N LEU A 125 -5.59 -17.80 2.52
CA LEU A 125 -4.80 -19.03 2.45
C LEU A 125 -5.63 -20.32 2.33
N PRO A 126 -6.73 -20.53 3.08
CA PRO A 126 -7.59 -21.71 2.91
C PRO A 126 -8.50 -21.64 1.68
N VAL A 127 -8.67 -20.48 1.05
CA VAL A 127 -9.60 -20.26 -0.08
C VAL A 127 -8.88 -20.38 -1.42
N GLU A 128 -7.81 -19.59 -1.60
CA GLU A 128 -6.97 -19.63 -2.79
C GLU A 128 -5.53 -19.24 -2.42
N LYS A 129 -4.66 -20.26 -2.35
CA LYS A 129 -3.29 -20.12 -1.87
C LYS A 129 -2.48 -19.12 -2.69
N THR A 130 -2.69 -19.07 -4.00
CA THR A 130 -1.90 -18.19 -4.88
C THR A 130 -2.24 -16.73 -4.61
N ALA A 131 -3.51 -16.36 -4.48
CA ALA A 131 -3.98 -15.03 -4.14
C ALA A 131 -3.46 -14.58 -2.78
N ALA A 132 -3.43 -15.50 -1.80
CA ALA A 132 -2.80 -15.24 -0.50
C ALA A 132 -1.29 -14.93 -0.66
N LEU A 133 -0.55 -15.75 -1.40
CA LEU A 133 0.89 -15.53 -1.61
C LEU A 133 1.19 -14.27 -2.41
N LEU A 134 0.34 -13.90 -3.37
CA LEU A 134 0.44 -12.65 -4.13
C LEU A 134 0.21 -11.40 -3.27
N THR A 135 -0.37 -11.56 -2.07
CA THR A 135 -0.57 -10.49 -1.10
C THR A 135 0.66 -10.28 -0.20
N LEU A 136 1.50 -11.31 0.01
CA LEU A 136 2.70 -11.23 0.86
C LEU A 136 3.69 -10.12 0.49
N PRO A 137 3.97 -9.82 -0.81
CA PRO A 137 4.86 -8.73 -1.18
C PRO A 137 4.47 -7.36 -0.61
N VAL A 138 3.18 -7.13 -0.32
CA VAL A 138 2.72 -5.90 0.35
C VAL A 138 3.31 -5.78 1.75
N ILE A 139 3.35 -6.88 2.51
CA ILE A 139 3.96 -6.91 3.85
C ILE A 139 5.45 -6.58 3.77
N VAL A 140 6.17 -7.23 2.84
CA VAL A 140 7.62 -7.06 2.68
C VAL A 140 7.95 -5.61 2.32
N TRP A 141 7.25 -5.04 1.33
CA TRP A 141 7.45 -3.67 0.92
C TRP A 141 7.12 -2.67 2.02
N THR A 142 5.99 -2.87 2.71
CA THR A 142 5.55 -1.96 3.77
C THR A 142 6.45 -2.04 4.99
N ALA A 143 6.98 -3.22 5.32
CA ALA A 143 7.98 -3.38 6.38
C ALA A 143 9.28 -2.64 6.04
N PHE A 144 9.74 -2.73 4.78
CA PHE A 144 10.88 -1.96 4.31
C PHE A 144 10.62 -0.44 4.36
N ALA A 145 9.43 0.01 3.94
CA ALA A 145 9.02 1.41 4.08
C ALA A 145 9.02 1.88 5.54
N SER A 146 8.60 1.02 6.48
CA SER A 146 8.69 1.31 7.93
C SER A 146 10.12 1.48 8.41
N LEU A 147 11.08 0.70 7.89
CA LEU A 147 12.49 0.88 8.24
C LEU A 147 13.01 2.26 7.80
N ILE A 148 12.60 2.73 6.62
CA ILE A 148 12.92 4.07 6.14
C ILE A 148 12.32 5.12 7.07
N VAL A 149 11.03 5.00 7.42
CA VAL A 149 10.37 5.93 8.34
C VAL A 149 11.05 5.97 9.71
N ILE A 150 11.45 4.82 10.25
CA ILE A 150 12.21 4.73 11.51
C ILE A 150 13.57 5.42 11.39
N GLY A 151 14.27 5.24 10.27
CA GLY A 151 15.52 5.94 9.99
C GLY A 151 15.35 7.45 9.97
N GLU A 152 14.31 7.95 9.29
CA GLU A 152 13.99 9.37 9.23
C GLU A 152 13.59 9.93 10.61
N LEU A 153 12.85 9.18 11.42
CA LEU A 153 12.53 9.57 12.80
C LEU A 153 13.79 9.76 13.66
N ARG A 154 14.79 8.87 13.52
CA ARG A 154 16.07 8.99 14.21
C ARG A 154 16.88 10.20 13.74
N LEU A 155 16.93 10.45 12.43
CA LEU A 155 17.59 11.63 11.88
C LEU A 155 16.92 12.93 12.36
N ALA A 156 15.59 12.92 12.50
CA ALA A 156 14.81 14.03 13.03
C ALA A 156 14.86 14.16 14.57
N LYS A 157 15.57 13.26 15.28
CA LYS A 157 15.63 13.20 16.76
C LYS A 157 14.26 13.10 17.43
N LEU A 158 13.34 12.40 16.77
CA LEU A 158 11.99 12.10 17.29
C LEU A 158 11.90 10.71 17.95
N LEU A 159 12.96 9.92 17.82
CA LEU A 159 13.24 8.62 18.44
C LEU A 159 14.66 8.68 19.00
#